data_AF-A0A1G5D382-F1
#
_entry.id   AF-A0A1G5D382-F1
#
_cell.length_a   1.000
_cell.length_b   1.000
_cell.length_c   1.000
_cell.angle_alpha   90.00
_cell.angle_beta   90.00
_cell.angle_gamma   90.00
#
_symmetry.space_group_name_H-M   'P 1'
#
loop_
_entity.id
_entity.type
_entity.pdbx_description
1 polymer ?
#
loop_
_entity_poly.entity_id
_entity_poly.type
_entity_poly.pdbx_seq_one_letter_code
_entity_poly.pdbx_strand_id
1 'polypeptide(L)'
;MADDMTMTYSAIVRDKDNRKIVRVKFERNGTQGPEVAEGLLPDCRIVSHNGYSAQELAGLEEYLRGNLDEIMSKAKVISNPLKWL
;
A
#
# COMPACT_ATOMS: atom_id res chain seq x y z
N MET A 1 -11.44 -12.17 17.78
CA MET A 1 -11.94 -10.86 17.26
C MET A 1 -11.17 -10.61 15.99
N ALA A 2 -11.85 -10.33 14.89
CA ALA A 2 -11.23 -10.26 13.57
C ALA A 2 -10.10 -9.20 13.56
N ASP A 3 -8.91 -9.62 13.14
CA ASP A 3 -7.78 -8.75 12.85
C ASP A 3 -8.15 -7.97 11.57
N ASP A 4 -8.94 -6.91 11.74
CA ASP A 4 -9.46 -6.12 10.62
C ASP A 4 -8.31 -5.25 10.07
N MET A 5 -7.58 -5.82 9.12
CA MET A 5 -6.51 -5.12 8.41
C MET A 5 -7.13 -4.25 7.31
N THR A 6 -7.00 -2.94 7.48
CA THR A 6 -7.42 -1.96 6.49
C THR A 6 -6.26 -1.68 5.53
N MET A 7 -6.52 -1.81 4.23
CA MET A 7 -5.59 -1.40 3.17
C MET A 7 -6.08 -0.11 2.52
N THR A 8 -5.24 0.91 2.53
CA THR A 8 -5.47 2.15 1.78
C THR A 8 -4.35 2.36 0.76
N TYR A 9 -4.66 3.01 -0.36
CA TYR A 9 -3.68 3.34 -1.38
C TYR A 9 -3.93 4.73 -1.94
N SER A 10 -2.85 5.40 -2.34
CA SER A 10 -2.93 6.75 -2.91
C SER A 10 -3.30 6.72 -4.40
N ALA A 11 -3.65 7.88 -4.94
CA ALA A 11 -3.55 8.11 -6.39
C ALA A 11 -2.10 7.95 -6.87
N ILE A 12 -1.91 7.90 -8.19
CA ILE A 12 -0.56 7.96 -8.77
C ILE A 12 0.03 9.34 -8.48
N VAL A 13 1.12 9.37 -7.71
CA VAL A 13 1.88 10.59 -7.40
C VAL A 13 3.27 10.50 -8.00
N ARG A 14 3.95 11.64 -8.13
CA ARG A 14 5.36 11.68 -8.53
C ARG A 14 6.23 11.77 -7.28
N ASP A 15 7.20 10.88 -7.17
CA ASP A 15 8.22 10.97 -6.12
C ASP A 15 9.27 12.05 -6.44
N LYS A 16 10.24 12.26 -5.55
CA LYS A 16 11.31 13.27 -5.70
C LYS A 16 12.12 13.06 -6.99
N ASP A 17 12.28 11.81 -7.42
CA ASP A 17 12.93 11.40 -8.66
C ASP A 17 12.03 11.49 -9.91
N ASN A 18 10.87 12.17 -9.82
CA ASN A 18 9.85 12.27 -10.88
C ASN A 18 9.24 10.93 -11.32
N ARG A 19 9.45 9.86 -10.54
CA ARG A 19 8.91 8.53 -10.82
C ARG A 19 7.45 8.45 -10.39
N LYS A 20 6.61 7.82 -11.21
CA LYS A 20 5.21 7.55 -10.86
C LYS A 20 5.17 6.44 -9.82
N ILE A 21 4.63 6.75 -8.66
CA ILE A 21 4.52 5.82 -7.54
C ILE A 21 3.09 5.78 -6.99
N VAL A 22 2.75 4.67 -6.36
CA VAL A 22 1.56 4.53 -5.53
C VAL A 22 2.02 4.11 -4.15
N ARG A 23 1.55 4.83 -3.12
CA ARG A 23 1.81 4.49 -1.73
C ARG A 23 0.66 3.64 -1.22
N VAL A 24 0.98 2.50 -0.63
CA VAL A 24 0.01 1.58 -0.03
C VAL A 24 0.27 1.57 1.47
N LYS A 25 -0.78 1.68 2.28
CA LYS A 25 -0.69 1.62 3.72
C LYS A 25 -1.58 0.49 4.22
N PHE A 26 -0.99 -0.40 4.99
CA PHE A 26 -1.66 -1.46 5.73
C PHE A 26 -1.71 -1.03 7.19
N GLU A 27 -2.90 -1.00 7.76
CA GLU A 27 -3.10 -0.67 9.17
C GLU A 27 -4.02 -1.69 9.83
N ARG A 28 -3.67 -2.10 11.05
CA ARG A 28 -4.48 -3.00 11.86
C ARG A 28 -4.35 -2.65 13.34
N ASN A 29 -5.28 -3.13 14.15
CA ASN A 29 -5.21 -2.99 15.60
C ASN A 29 -4.44 -4.18 16.18
N GLY A 30 -3.13 -3.98 16.43
CA GLY A 30 -2.29 -4.97 17.09
C GLY A 30 -2.54 -5.07 18.58
N THR A 31 -1.89 -6.04 19.23
CA THR A 31 -2.06 -6.31 20.67
C THR A 31 -1.51 -5.19 21.56
N GLN A 32 -0.51 -4.44 21.08
CA GLN A 32 0.15 -3.38 21.84
C GLN A 32 -0.18 -1.96 21.33
N GLY A 33 -1.07 -1.84 20.34
CA GLY A 33 -1.41 -0.57 19.69
C GLY A 33 -1.61 -0.71 18.18
N PRO A 34 -1.81 0.41 17.46
CA PRO A 34 -1.97 0.38 16.02
C PRO A 34 -0.66 -0.05 15.34
N GLU A 35 -0.77 -1.03 14.45
CA GLU A 35 0.34 -1.53 13.65
C GLU A 35 0.16 -1.03 12.22
N VAL A 36 1.25 -0.51 11.65
CA VAL A 36 1.22 0.10 10.31
C VAL A 36 2.37 -0.43 9.45
N ALA A 37 2.12 -0.64 8.17
CA ALA A 37 3.15 -0.92 7.18
C ALA A 37 2.87 -0.11 5.91
N GLU A 38 3.90 0.52 5.37
CA GLU A 38 3.83 1.35 4.17
C GLU A 38 4.64 0.73 3.03
N GLY A 39 3.94 0.41 1.95
CA GLY A 39 4.49 -0.12 0.71
C GLY A 39 4.56 0.92 -0.40
N LEU A 40 5.47 0.67 -1.35
CA LEU A 40 5.67 1.49 -2.54
C LEU A 40 5.52 0.64 -3.80
N LEU A 41 4.67 1.08 -4.73
CA LEU A 41 4.55 0.52 -6.07
C LEU A 41 5.15 1.50 -7.08
N PRO A 42 5.82 1.01 -8.15
CA PRO A 42 5.88 -0.39 -8.60
C PRO A 42 6.92 -1.28 -7.91
N ASP A 43 7.68 -0.77 -6.94
CA ASP A 43 8.78 -1.51 -6.28
C ASP A 43 8.30 -2.77 -5.52
N CYS A 44 7.01 -2.82 -5.16
CA CYS A 44 6.38 -3.91 -4.41
C CYS A 44 7.13 -4.21 -3.11
N ARG A 45 7.60 -3.16 -2.46
CA ARG A 45 8.48 -3.22 -1.29
C ARG A 45 7.88 -2.43 -0.14
N ILE A 46 8.02 -2.96 1.08
CA ILE A 46 7.70 -2.20 2.29
C ILE A 46 8.88 -1.29 2.64
N VAL A 47 8.61 0.01 2.79
CA VAL A 47 9.62 1.04 3.08
C VAL A 47 9.60 1.52 4.52
N SER A 48 8.49 1.30 5.23
CA SER A 48 8.33 1.67 6.64
C SER A 48 7.34 0.72 7.29
N HIS A 49 7.59 0.30 8.53
CA HIS A 49 6.64 -0.51 9.29
C HIS A 49 6.81 -0.31 10.79
N ASN A 50 5.75 -0.54 11.54
CA ASN A 50 5.70 -0.56 12.99
C ASN A 50 4.73 -1.64 13.46
N GLY A 51 5.21 -2.59 14.27
CA GLY A 51 4.41 -3.72 14.78
C GLY A 51 4.34 -4.94 13.87
N TYR A 52 4.79 -4.85 12.61
CA TYR A 52 4.86 -6.01 11.71
C TYR A 52 6.19 -6.76 11.83
N SER A 53 6.10 -8.09 11.86
CA SER A 53 7.25 -9.00 11.84
C SER A 53 7.80 -9.20 10.43
N ALA A 54 9.09 -9.57 10.29
CA ALA A 54 9.72 -9.78 8.98
C ALA A 54 8.98 -10.79 8.07
N GLN A 55 8.39 -11.84 8.66
CA GLN A 55 7.58 -12.81 7.91
C GLN A 55 6.29 -12.18 7.36
N GLU A 56 5.65 -11.30 8.14
CA GLU A 56 4.45 -10.59 7.72
C GLU A 56 4.77 -9.58 6.63
N LEU A 57 5.89 -8.86 6.75
CA LEU A 57 6.37 -7.96 5.71
C LEU A 57 6.59 -8.69 4.39
N ALA A 58 7.24 -9.86 4.41
CA ALA A 58 7.43 -10.66 3.21
C ALA A 58 6.08 -11.04 2.56
N GLY A 59 5.09 -11.42 3.37
CA GLY A 59 3.73 -11.69 2.89
C GLY A 59 3.05 -10.46 2.28
N LEU A 60 3.22 -9.28 2.87
CA LEU A 60 2.71 -8.01 2.32
C LEU A 60 3.39 -7.67 0.99
N GLU A 61 4.70 -7.87 0.87
CA GLU A 61 5.42 -7.65 -0.39
C GLU A 61 4.98 -8.63 -1.49
N GLU A 62 4.76 -9.90 -1.14
CA GLU A 62 4.18 -10.88 -2.08
C GLU A 62 2.77 -10.50 -2.51
N TYR A 63 1.93 -10.04 -1.58
CA TYR A 63 0.60 -9.53 -1.89
C TYR A 63 0.65 -8.34 -2.85
N LEU A 64 1.56 -7.39 -2.61
CA LEU A 64 1.78 -6.24 -3.49
C LEU A 64 2.20 -6.68 -4.90
N ARG A 65 3.09 -7.68 -5.03
CA ARG A 65 3.48 -8.23 -6.35
C ARG A 65 2.31 -8.90 -7.05
N GLY A 66 1.53 -9.71 -6.34
CA GLY A 66 0.37 -10.41 -6.89
C GLY A 66 -0.75 -9.48 -7.35
N ASN A 67 -0.89 -8.31 -6.72
CA ASN A 67 -1.96 -7.34 -6.99
C ASN A 67 -1.46 -6.04 -7.65
N LEU A 68 -0.19 -5.99 -8.10
CA LEU A 68 0.45 -4.78 -8.62
C LEU A 68 -0.37 -4.12 -9.73
N ASP A 69 -0.77 -4.89 -10.74
CA ASP A 69 -1.52 -4.37 -11.90
C ASP A 69 -2.88 -3.81 -11.48
N GLU A 70 -3.59 -4.53 -10.61
CA GLU A 70 -4.90 -4.12 -10.11
C GLU A 70 -4.81 -2.81 -9.30
N ILE A 71 -3.85 -2.73 -8.36
CA ILE A 71 -3.67 -1.54 -7.51
C ILE A 71 -3.25 -0.35 -8.36
N MET A 72 -2.33 -0.53 -9.31
CA MET A 72 -1.95 0.53 -10.26
C MET A 72 -3.13 1.00 -11.11
N SER A 73 -3.95 0.08 -11.61
CA SER A 73 -5.14 0.40 -12.40
C SER A 73 -6.16 1.20 -11.58
N LYS A 74 -6.43 0.79 -10.34
CA LYS A 74 -7.28 1.51 -9.39
C LYS A 74 -6.71 2.90 -9.06
N ALA A 75 -5.42 3.02 -8.78
CA ALA A 75 -4.77 4.30 -8.50
C ALA A 75 -4.82 5.26 -9.71
N LYS A 76 -4.72 4.73 -10.94
CA LYS A 76 -4.87 5.51 -12.18
C LYS A 76 -6.27 6.11 -12.32
N VAL A 77 -7.30 5.38 -11.90
CA VAL A 77 -8.68 5.87 -11.88
C VAL A 77 -8.83 7.05 -10.92
N ILE A 78 -8.28 6.95 -9.70
CA ILE A 78 -8.31 8.04 -8.71
C ILE A 78 -7.55 9.27 -9.21
N SER A 79 -6.46 9.06 -9.94
CA SER A 79 -5.64 10.13 -10.51
C SER A 79 -6.33 10.88 -11.67
N ASN A 80 -7.44 10.36 -12.20
CA ASN A 80 -8.16 10.95 -13.33
C ASN A 80 -9.45 11.66 -12.86
N PRO A 81 -9.44 13.00 -12.69
CA PRO A 81 -10.60 13.74 -12.18
C PRO A 81 -11.82 13.69 -13.11
N LEU A 82 -11.64 13.33 -14.39
CA LEU A 82 -12.71 13.19 -15.38
C LEU A 82 -13.54 11.91 -15.23
N LYS A 83 -13.17 10.99 -14.31
CA LYS A 83 -13.96 9.76 -14.05
C LYS A 83 -15.05 9.94 -13.01
N TRP A 84 -15.11 11.09 -12.35
CA TRP A 84 -16.17 11.46 -11.39
C TRP A 84 -17.23 12.39 -12.00
N LEU A 85 -17.06 12.78 -13.27
CA LEU A 85 -18.03 13.48 -14.10
C LEU A 85 -18.74 12.48 -15.02
#